data_AF-A0A453FBT4-F1
#
_entry.id   AF-A0A453FBT4-F1
#
_cell.length_a   1.000
_cell.length_b   1.000
_cell.length_c   1.000
_cell.angle_alpha   90.00
_cell.angle_beta   90.00
_cell.angle_gamma   90.00
#
_symmetry.space_group_name_H-M   'P 1'
#
loop_
_entity.id
_entity.type
_entity.pdbx_description
1 polymer ?
#
loop_
_entity_poly.entity_id
_entity_poly.type
_entity_poly.pdbx_seq_one_letter_code
_entity_poly.pdbx_strand_id
1 'polypeptide(L)'
;MNKARGFPGMLGSIDCMHWSWKNCPKAWHGQFHGQKKGSTIILEAVADQETWIWHAFFGMPGSLNDINVVNRSPLMSKIANGELPPVQFVANGRTYNYGYYLADGIYPKWQTFMKPLKKPEGKKNLDFHNAQAAARKDVERAFGILQAQFAIVRGPARYFGIKKCFGT
;
A
#
# COMPACT_ATOMS: atom_id res chain seq x y z
N MET A 1 -9.96 -2.97 14.98
CA MET A 1 -9.83 -1.78 14.10
C MET A 1 -11.06 -1.68 13.19
N ASN A 2 -11.54 -0.47 12.87
CA ASN A 2 -12.58 -0.17 11.86
C ASN A 2 -14.02 -0.74 12.01
N LYS A 3 -14.30 -1.59 13.01
CA LYS A 3 -15.66 -2.12 13.29
C LYS A 3 -16.71 -1.01 13.47
N ALA A 4 -16.38 0.06 14.20
CA ALA A 4 -17.29 1.19 14.43
C ALA A 4 -17.67 1.95 13.14
N ARG A 5 -16.88 1.79 12.07
CA ARG A 5 -17.13 2.41 10.75
C ARG A 5 -17.90 1.49 9.80
N GLY A 6 -18.35 0.32 10.26
CA GLY A 6 -19.01 -0.68 9.43
C GLY A 6 -18.05 -1.61 8.69
N PHE A 7 -16.75 -1.61 9.02
CA PHE A 7 -15.74 -2.49 8.41
C PHE A 7 -15.11 -3.44 9.45
N PRO A 8 -15.88 -4.39 10.01
CA PRO A 8 -15.32 -5.38 10.93
C PRO A 8 -14.28 -6.23 10.21
N GLY A 9 -13.10 -6.42 10.81
CA GLY A 9 -12.01 -7.21 10.22
C GLY A 9 -11.08 -6.44 9.26
N MET A 10 -11.36 -5.16 8.98
CA MET A 10 -10.52 -4.34 8.11
C MET A 10 -9.26 -3.85 8.83
N LEU A 11 -8.11 -4.27 8.30
CA LEU A 11 -6.76 -3.99 8.80
C LEU A 11 -6.18 -2.66 8.33
N GLY A 12 -6.79 -2.03 7.32
CA GLY A 12 -6.31 -0.78 6.74
C GLY A 12 -6.60 -0.72 5.24
N SER A 13 -6.38 0.44 4.62
CA SER A 13 -6.33 0.55 3.17
C SER A 13 -4.90 0.42 2.67
N ILE A 14 -4.73 -0.27 1.55
CA ILE A 14 -3.46 -0.47 0.87
C ILE A 14 -3.44 0.36 -0.40
N ASP A 15 -2.34 1.07 -0.62
CA ASP A 15 -2.11 1.78 -1.88
C ASP A 15 -0.62 2.02 -2.14
N CYS A 16 -0.30 2.43 -3.37
CA CYS A 16 1.03 2.85 -3.78
C CYS A 16 1.10 4.38 -3.99
N MET A 17 2.20 4.99 -3.54
CA MET A 17 2.51 6.39 -3.80
C MET A 17 3.82 6.50 -4.59
N HIS A 18 3.79 7.27 -5.68
CA HIS A 18 4.99 7.68 -6.40
C HIS A 18 5.62 8.88 -5.71
N TRP A 19 6.76 8.66 -5.06
CA TRP A 19 7.51 9.70 -4.39
C TRP A 19 8.60 10.28 -5.30
N SER A 20 8.63 11.60 -5.48
CA SER A 20 9.66 12.29 -6.27
C SER A 20 11.06 12.17 -5.68
N TRP A 21 11.97 11.56 -6.44
CA TRP A 21 13.38 11.42 -6.09
C TRP A 21 14.22 12.55 -6.69
N LYS A 22 14.26 13.69 -5.97
CA LYS A 22 14.94 14.91 -6.41
C LYS A 22 16.43 14.69 -6.71
N ASN A 23 17.12 13.91 -5.87
CA ASN A 23 18.55 13.66 -5.95
C ASN A 23 18.87 12.24 -6.43
N CYS A 24 18.13 11.75 -7.43
CA CYS A 24 18.39 10.44 -8.03
C CYS A 24 19.79 10.42 -8.67
N PRO A 25 20.67 9.45 -8.34
CA PRO A 25 21.97 9.32 -9.00
C PRO A 25 21.82 9.17 -10.52
N LYS A 26 22.72 9.78 -11.30
CA LYS A 26 22.69 9.69 -12.78
C LYS A 26 22.61 8.26 -13.31
N ALA A 27 23.32 7.32 -12.67
CA ALA A 27 23.30 5.91 -13.05
C ALA A 27 21.92 5.24 -12.86
N TRP A 28 21.04 5.82 -12.05
CA TRP A 28 19.73 5.28 -11.67
C TRP A 28 18.57 6.03 -12.36
N HIS A 29 18.86 7.15 -13.01
CA HIS A 29 17.86 7.98 -13.67
C HIS A 29 17.01 7.21 -14.69
N GLY A 30 17.62 6.35 -15.51
CA GLY A 30 16.90 5.58 -16.52
C GLY A 30 15.89 4.59 -15.92
N GLN A 31 16.28 3.86 -14.88
CA GLN A 31 15.43 2.86 -14.24
C GLN A 31 14.27 3.49 -13.46
N PHE A 32 14.51 4.64 -12.82
CA PHE A 32 13.55 5.31 -11.94
C PHE A 32 12.77 6.44 -12.63
N HIS A 33 12.97 6.66 -13.93
CA HIS A 33 12.16 7.60 -14.70
C HIS A 33 10.73 7.05 -14.82
N GLY A 34 9.78 7.69 -14.15
CA GLY A 34 8.38 7.30 -14.17
C GLY A 34 7.60 7.98 -15.31
N GLN A 35 6.26 7.85 -15.30
CA GLN A 35 5.37 8.56 -16.23
C GLN A 35 5.32 10.08 -15.98
N LYS A 36 5.61 10.54 -14.76
CA LYS A 36 5.70 11.97 -14.42
C LYS A 36 7.13 12.47 -14.63
N LYS A 37 7.31 13.75 -14.98
CA LYS A 37 8.63 14.38 -15.17
C LYS A 37 9.53 14.15 -13.93
N GLY A 38 10.58 13.35 -14.08
CA GLY A 38 11.59 13.11 -13.04
C GLY A 38 11.66 11.67 -12.54
N SER A 39 12.68 11.39 -11.73
CA SER A 39 12.85 10.07 -11.10
C SER A 39 11.89 9.93 -9.93
N THR A 40 11.20 8.80 -9.81
CA THR A 40 10.30 8.52 -8.68
C THR A 40 10.59 7.14 -8.09
N ILE A 41 10.40 7.01 -6.77
CA ILE A 41 10.45 5.75 -6.03
C ILE A 41 9.04 5.45 -5.52
N ILE A 42 8.61 4.20 -5.58
CA ILE A 42 7.30 3.80 -5.07
C ILE A 42 7.40 3.46 -3.58
N LEU A 43 6.42 3.96 -2.83
CA LEU A 43 6.05 3.51 -1.49
C LEU A 43 4.72 2.75 -1.58
N GLU A 44 4.72 1.45 -1.32
CA GLU A 44 3.50 0.72 -0.97
C GLU A 44 3.30 0.82 0.54
N ALA A 45 2.08 1.10 1.00
CA ALA A 45 1.79 1.09 2.42
C ALA A 45 0.39 0.59 2.73
N VAL A 46 0.22 0.10 3.97
CA VAL A 46 -1.08 -0.10 4.60
C VAL A 46 -1.21 0.89 5.72
N ALA A 47 -2.27 1.70 5.70
CA ALA A 47 -2.58 2.60 6.80
C ALA A 47 -4.03 2.51 7.26
N ASP A 48 -4.28 2.92 8.50
CA ASP A 48 -5.62 3.02 9.07
C ASP A 48 -6.09 4.46 9.25
N GLN A 49 -7.27 4.61 9.86
CA GLN A 49 -7.89 5.91 10.10
C GLN A 49 -7.03 6.85 10.96
N GLU A 50 -6.32 6.32 11.94
CA GLU A 50 -5.45 7.11 12.81
C GLU A 50 -4.10 7.38 12.16
N THR A 51 -3.93 6.99 10.90
CA THR A 51 -2.73 7.15 10.07
C THR A 51 -1.55 6.30 10.54
N TRP A 52 -1.82 5.27 11.36
CA TRP A 52 -0.82 4.25 11.68
C TRP A 52 -0.49 3.45 10.43
N ILE A 53 0.80 3.35 10.14
CA ILE A 53 1.32 2.57 9.03
C ILE A 53 1.72 1.18 9.56
N TRP A 54 0.95 0.16 9.17
CA TRP A 54 1.14 -1.23 9.59
C TRP A 54 2.10 -1.99 8.68
N HIS A 55 2.25 -1.52 7.45
CA HIS A 55 3.16 -2.05 6.45
C HIS A 55 3.67 -0.90 5.59
N ALA A 56 4.96 -0.92 5.27
CA ALA A 56 5.58 -0.04 4.30
C ALA A 56 6.63 -0.82 3.50
N PHE A 57 6.60 -0.68 2.18
CA PHE A 57 7.60 -1.22 1.27
C PHE A 57 8.06 -0.12 0.31
N PHE A 58 9.35 0.20 0.38
CA PHE A 58 9.94 1.35 -0.31
C PHE A 58 11.13 0.92 -1.17
N GLY A 59 11.37 1.62 -2.28
CA GLY A 59 12.58 1.44 -3.10
C GLY A 59 12.33 0.93 -4.51
N MET A 60 11.08 0.63 -4.86
CA MET A 60 10.73 0.15 -6.19
C MET A 60 10.76 1.30 -7.23
N PRO A 61 11.20 1.06 -8.48
CA PRO A 61 11.19 2.08 -9.51
C PRO A 61 9.79 2.61 -9.82
N GLY A 62 9.67 3.93 -9.94
CA GLY A 62 8.42 4.62 -10.25
C GLY A 62 7.83 4.42 -11.65
N SER A 63 8.49 3.63 -12.48
CA SER A 63 7.96 3.14 -13.75
C SER A 63 7.03 1.93 -13.58
N LEU A 64 7.04 1.29 -12.39
CA LEU A 64 6.18 0.17 -12.09
C LEU A 64 4.77 0.64 -11.74
N ASN A 65 3.78 -0.19 -12.08
CA ASN A 65 2.41 -0.02 -11.61
C ASN A 65 2.19 -0.78 -10.31
N ASP A 66 1.08 -0.51 -9.64
CA ASP A 66 0.74 -1.10 -8.34
C ASP A 66 0.74 -2.63 -8.37
N ILE A 67 0.28 -3.25 -9.47
CA ILE A 67 0.27 -4.71 -9.62
C ILE A 67 1.70 -5.28 -9.53
N ASN A 68 2.66 -4.64 -10.21
CA ASN A 68 4.06 -5.08 -10.21
C ASN A 68 4.71 -4.89 -8.84
N VAL A 69 4.30 -3.86 -8.10
CA VAL A 69 4.80 -3.57 -6.75
C VAL A 69 4.27 -4.59 -5.76
N VAL A 70 2.94 -4.80 -5.77
CA VAL A 70 2.23 -5.79 -4.95
C VAL A 70 2.81 -7.19 -5.16
N ASN A 71 3.05 -7.62 -6.40
CA ASN A 71 3.63 -8.95 -6.66
C ASN A 71 5.04 -9.15 -6.06
N ARG A 72 5.74 -8.07 -5.72
CA ARG A 72 7.07 -8.08 -5.08
C ARG A 72 7.01 -7.64 -3.62
N SER A 73 5.80 -7.41 -3.10
CA SER A 73 5.57 -6.92 -1.75
C SER A 73 5.93 -7.98 -0.70
N PRO A 74 6.67 -7.60 0.36
CA PRO A 74 6.83 -8.44 1.54
C PRO A 74 5.50 -8.76 2.21
N LEU A 75 4.50 -7.87 2.13
CA LEU A 75 3.16 -8.14 2.66
C LEU A 75 2.54 -9.32 1.91
N MET A 76 2.60 -9.31 0.59
CA MET A 76 2.07 -10.38 -0.25
C MET A 76 2.77 -11.72 0.02
N SER A 77 4.08 -11.69 0.24
CA SER A 77 4.85 -12.88 0.63
C SER A 77 4.36 -13.48 1.95
N LYS A 78 4.13 -12.63 2.97
CA LYS A 78 3.55 -13.06 4.26
C LYS A 78 2.16 -13.63 4.12
N ILE A 79 1.29 -12.97 3.35
CA ILE A 79 -0.07 -13.48 3.07
C ILE A 79 -0.01 -14.86 2.40
N ALA A 80 0.87 -15.03 1.41
CA ALA A 80 1.03 -16.30 0.70
C ALA A 80 1.54 -17.42 1.61
N ASN A 81 2.37 -17.09 2.59
CA ASN A 81 2.87 -18.03 3.61
C ASN A 81 1.86 -18.31 4.74
N GLY A 82 0.68 -17.68 4.73
CA GLY A 82 -0.32 -17.81 5.79
C GLY A 82 0.00 -17.01 7.06
N GLU A 83 0.97 -16.10 7.01
CA GLU A 83 1.37 -15.22 8.12
C GLU A 83 0.43 -14.01 8.21
N LEU A 84 -0.85 -14.27 8.47
CA LEU A 84 -1.87 -13.24 8.59
C LEU A 84 -2.02 -12.75 10.03
N PRO A 85 -2.27 -11.44 10.25
CA PRO A 85 -2.61 -10.95 11.58
C PRO A 85 -3.84 -11.68 12.14
N PRO A 86 -3.80 -12.15 13.40
CA PRO A 86 -4.92 -12.85 14.01
C PRO A 86 -6.07 -11.86 14.21
N VAL A 87 -7.14 -12.03 13.44
CA VAL A 87 -8.35 -11.20 13.54
C VAL A 87 -9.55 -12.10 13.42
N GLN A 88 -10.52 -11.94 14.32
CA GLN A 88 -11.79 -12.64 14.25
C GLN A 88 -12.94 -11.64 14.07
N PHE A 89 -13.80 -11.89 13.09
CA PHE A 89 -15.03 -11.12 12.92
C PHE A 89 -16.13 -11.96 12.29
N VAL A 90 -17.38 -11.50 12.44
CA VAL A 90 -18.55 -12.14 11.84
C VAL A 90 -19.14 -11.20 10.81
N ALA A 91 -19.40 -11.71 9.61
CA ALA A 91 -20.10 -11.00 8.55
C ALA A 91 -21.02 -11.97 7.80
N ASN A 92 -22.26 -11.56 7.53
CA ASN A 92 -23.28 -12.38 6.87
C ASN A 92 -23.44 -13.79 7.48
N GLY A 93 -23.41 -13.89 8.82
CA GLY A 93 -23.54 -15.17 9.52
C GLY A 93 -22.31 -16.08 9.45
N ARG A 94 -21.22 -15.66 8.80
CA ARG A 94 -19.96 -16.42 8.71
C ARG A 94 -18.90 -15.79 9.60
N THR A 95 -18.21 -16.64 10.36
CA THR A 95 -17.01 -16.25 11.11
C THR A 95 -15.79 -16.32 10.22
N TYR A 96 -15.00 -15.24 10.24
CA TYR A 96 -13.71 -15.13 9.58
C TYR A 96 -12.63 -15.05 10.66
N ASN A 97 -11.50 -15.71 10.42
CA ASN A 97 -10.33 -15.80 11.31
C ASN A 97 -9.09 -15.11 10.73
N TYR A 98 -9.27 -14.27 9.71
CA TYR A 98 -8.25 -13.44 9.10
C TYR A 98 -8.83 -12.05 8.81
N GLY A 99 -7.98 -11.03 8.81
CA GLY A 99 -8.37 -9.67 8.41
C GLY A 99 -8.28 -9.44 6.90
N TYR A 100 -8.79 -8.30 6.44
CA TYR A 100 -8.70 -7.88 5.04
C TYR A 100 -8.27 -6.42 4.90
N TYR A 101 -7.81 -6.06 3.70
CA TYR A 101 -7.39 -4.71 3.33
C TYR A 101 -8.32 -4.14 2.26
N LEU A 102 -8.60 -2.84 2.34
CA LEU A 102 -9.27 -2.15 1.23
C LEU A 102 -8.24 -1.80 0.16
N ALA A 103 -8.48 -2.26 -1.07
CA ALA A 103 -7.55 -2.07 -2.18
C ALA A 103 -8.26 -1.47 -3.40
N ASP A 104 -7.51 -0.99 -4.38
CA ASP A 104 -8.10 -0.46 -5.62
C ASP A 104 -8.56 -1.58 -6.58
N GLY A 105 -9.37 -1.21 -7.57
CA GLY A 105 -9.89 -2.08 -8.61
C GLY A 105 -8.82 -2.79 -9.45
N ILE A 106 -7.58 -2.29 -9.47
CA ILE A 106 -6.46 -2.90 -10.21
C ILE A 106 -5.75 -4.03 -9.46
N TYR A 107 -5.93 -4.14 -8.14
CA TYR A 107 -5.29 -5.18 -7.33
C TYR A 107 -5.80 -6.58 -7.70
N PRO A 108 -5.00 -7.64 -7.54
CA PRO A 108 -5.43 -9.00 -7.84
C PRO A 108 -6.62 -9.40 -6.95
N LYS A 109 -7.43 -10.36 -7.42
CA LYS A 109 -8.58 -10.88 -6.67
C LYS A 109 -8.11 -11.87 -5.61
N TRP A 110 -7.75 -11.39 -4.44
CA TRP A 110 -7.36 -12.22 -3.30
C TRP A 110 -8.40 -12.15 -2.17
N GLN A 111 -8.45 -13.21 -1.36
CA GLN A 111 -9.40 -13.30 -0.23
C GLN A 111 -9.17 -12.21 0.83
N THR A 112 -7.96 -11.68 0.90
CA THR A 112 -7.54 -10.62 1.82
C THR A 112 -7.77 -9.22 1.26
N PHE A 113 -8.17 -9.07 -0.01
CA PHE A 113 -8.45 -7.77 -0.62
C PHE A 113 -9.94 -7.57 -0.86
N MET A 114 -10.47 -6.50 -0.28
CA MET A 114 -11.81 -6.02 -0.55
C MET A 114 -11.75 -4.85 -1.53
N LYS A 115 -12.14 -5.12 -2.78
CA LYS A 115 -12.10 -4.18 -3.91
C LYS A 115 -13.39 -3.39 -4.02
N PRO A 116 -13.38 -2.19 -4.64
CA PRO A 116 -14.59 -1.41 -4.87
C PRO A 116 -15.55 -2.12 -5.85
N LEU A 117 -16.85 -1.91 -5.62
CA LEU A 117 -17.90 -2.29 -6.58
C LEU A 117 -17.73 -1.48 -7.88
N LYS A 118 -17.62 -2.16 -9.03
CA LYS A 118 -17.41 -1.50 -10.33
C LYS A 118 -18.60 -0.66 -10.79
N LYS A 119 -19.82 -1.13 -10.51
CA LYS A 119 -21.08 -0.46 -10.84
C LYS A 119 -22.04 -0.68 -9.67
N PRO A 120 -22.05 0.22 -8.67
CA PRO A 120 -22.97 0.10 -7.55
C PRO A 120 -24.39 0.45 -8.01
N GLU A 121 -25.29 -0.54 -8.00
CA GLU A 121 -26.70 -0.35 -8.35
C GLU A 121 -27.58 -0.46 -7.10
N GLY A 122 -28.53 0.48 -6.96
CA GLY A 122 -29.42 0.57 -5.80
C GLY A 122 -28.77 1.22 -4.58
N LYS A 123 -29.62 1.73 -3.68
CA LYS A 123 -29.20 2.55 -2.52
C LYS A 123 -28.16 1.86 -1.63
N LYS A 124 -28.39 0.59 -1.28
CA LYS A 124 -27.49 -0.18 -0.40
C LYS A 124 -26.07 -0.31 -0.96
N ASN A 125 -25.93 -0.60 -2.26
CA ASN A 125 -24.62 -0.75 -2.88
C ASN A 125 -23.91 0.59 -3.04
N LEU A 126 -24.66 1.66 -3.30
CA LEU A 126 -24.12 3.02 -3.36
C LEU A 126 -23.61 3.48 -2.00
N ASP A 127 -24.40 3.26 -0.94
CA ASP A 127 -24.01 3.59 0.44
C ASP A 127 -22.72 2.83 0.85
N PHE A 128 -22.66 1.53 0.55
CA PHE A 128 -21.47 0.73 0.81
C PHE A 128 -20.25 1.21 0.00
N HIS A 129 -20.44 1.48 -1.30
CA HIS A 129 -19.38 1.99 -2.17
C HIS A 129 -18.81 3.32 -1.64
N ASN A 130 -19.68 4.25 -1.23
CA ASN A 130 -19.27 5.54 -0.68
C ASN A 130 -18.52 5.39 0.65
N ALA A 131 -19.01 4.54 1.56
CA ALA A 131 -18.33 4.24 2.82
C ALA A 131 -16.94 3.61 2.58
N GLN A 132 -16.85 2.68 1.64
CA GLN A 132 -15.60 2.01 1.29
C GLN A 132 -14.61 2.99 0.64
N ALA A 133 -15.09 3.85 -0.26
CA ALA A 133 -14.27 4.89 -0.89
C ALA A 133 -13.74 5.89 0.14
N ALA A 134 -14.55 6.29 1.12
CA ALA A 134 -14.11 7.14 2.22
C ALA A 134 -13.04 6.46 3.08
N ALA A 135 -13.20 5.18 3.40
CA ALA A 135 -12.21 4.42 4.17
C ALA A 135 -10.92 4.15 3.38
N ARG A 136 -11.00 3.96 2.06
CA ARG A 136 -9.80 3.84 1.21
C ARG A 136 -8.88 5.05 1.32
N LYS A 137 -9.44 6.27 1.41
CA LYS A 137 -8.68 7.52 1.53
C LYS A 137 -7.82 7.64 2.80
N ASP A 138 -7.93 6.71 3.74
CA ASP A 138 -7.10 6.72 4.94
C ASP A 138 -5.60 6.60 4.62
N VAL A 139 -5.22 5.72 3.69
CA VAL A 139 -3.82 5.60 3.21
C VAL A 139 -3.36 6.80 2.39
N GLU A 140 -4.23 7.38 1.56
CA GLU A 140 -3.92 8.62 0.83
C GLU A 140 -3.70 9.80 1.81
N ARG A 141 -4.47 9.87 2.90
CA ARG A 141 -4.26 10.86 3.96
C ARG A 141 -2.92 10.63 4.67
N ALA A 142 -2.61 9.37 5.01
CA ALA A 142 -1.31 9.03 5.63
C ALA A 142 -0.14 9.43 4.72
N PHE A 143 -0.26 9.22 3.40
CA PHE A 143 0.71 9.70 2.42
C PHE A 143 0.86 11.21 2.39
N GLY A 144 -0.25 11.96 2.41
CA GLY A 144 -0.22 13.42 2.46
C GLY A 144 0.52 13.95 3.70
N ILE A 145 0.26 13.35 4.87
CA ILE A 145 0.97 13.69 6.12
C ILE A 145 2.45 13.34 6.01
N LEU A 146 2.78 12.14 5.51
CA LEU A 146 4.15 11.69 5.33
C LEU A 146 4.92 12.66 4.41
N GLN A 147 4.34 13.09 3.30
CA GLN A 147 4.93 14.08 2.39
C GLN A 147 5.14 15.45 3.04
N ALA A 148 4.18 15.91 3.85
CA ALA A 148 4.26 17.21 4.50
C ALA A 148 5.30 17.23 5.64
N GLN A 149 5.35 16.18 6.46
CA GLN A 149 6.25 16.10 7.61
C GLN A 149 7.67 15.71 7.21
N PHE A 150 7.80 14.79 6.26
CA PHE A 150 9.06 14.15 5.95
C PHE A 150 9.47 14.41 4.52
N ALA A 151 10.46 15.28 4.33
CA ALA A 151 11.12 15.45 3.04
C ALA A 151 12.12 14.31 2.73
N ILE A 152 11.84 13.06 3.16
CA ILE A 152 12.77 11.92 3.28
C ILE A 152 13.65 11.69 2.05
N VAL A 153 13.19 12.05 0.84
CA VAL A 153 13.91 11.81 -0.42
C VAL A 153 14.78 13.02 -0.87
N ARG A 154 15.08 13.96 0.03
CA ARG A 154 16.08 15.01 -0.21
C ARG A 154 17.53 14.53 0.01
N GLY A 155 17.76 13.38 0.64
CA GLY A 155 19.09 12.83 0.88
C GLY A 155 19.50 11.78 -0.17
N PRO A 156 20.80 11.68 -0.53
CA PRO A 156 21.30 10.48 -1.21
C PRO A 156 21.09 9.27 -0.30
N ALA A 157 20.51 8.19 -0.82
CA ALA A 157 20.41 6.93 -0.10
C ALA A 157 21.83 6.45 0.23
N ARG A 158 22.17 6.31 1.52
CA ARG A 158 23.42 5.66 1.91
C ARG A 158 23.34 4.21 1.46
N TYR A 159 24.19 3.84 0.51
CA TYR A 159 24.45 2.44 0.23
C TYR A 159 24.96 1.79 1.53
N PHE A 160 24.22 0.84 2.09
CA PHE A 160 24.82 -0.17 2.95
C PHE A 160 25.63 -1.09 2.04
N GLY A 161 26.83 -0.64 1.68
CA GLY A 161 27.80 -1.48 1.01
C GLY A 161 28.20 -2.61 1.95
N ILE A 162 27.79 -3.84 1.64
CA ILE A 162 28.48 -5.02 2.13
C ILE A 162 29.93 -4.84 1.70
N LYS A 163 30.86 -4.72 2.67
CA LYS A 163 32.29 -4.75 2.39
C LYS A 163 32.58 -6.04 1.63
N LYS A 164 32.81 -5.94 0.32
CA LYS A 164 33.55 -6.95 -0.41
C LYS A 164 35.00 -6.80 0.01
N CYS A 165 35.41 -7.56 1.02
CA CYS A 165 36.82 -7.87 1.24
C CYS A 165 37.26 -8.75 0.06
N PHE A 166 37.76 -8.14 -1.01
CA PHE A 166 38.65 -8.84 -1.93
C PHE A 166 40.06 -8.43 -1.55
N GLY A 167 40.71 -9.30 -0.78
CA GLY A 167 42.16 -9.38 -0.74
C GLY A 167 42.61 -10.34 -1.84
N THR A 168 43.46 -9.85 -2.70
CA THR A 168 44.69 -10.48 -3.23
C THR A 168 45.50 -9.36 -3.87
#